data_AF-A0A4Y2FXE5-F1
#
_entry.id   AF-A0A4Y2FXE5-F1
#
_cell.length_a   1.000
_cell.length_b   1.000
_cell.length_c   1.000
_cell.angle_alpha   90.00
_cell.angle_beta   90.00
_cell.angle_gamma   90.00
#
_symmetry.space_group_name_H-M   'P 1'
#
loop_
_entity.id
_entity.type
_entity.pdbx_description
1 polymer ?
#
loop_
_entity_poly.entity_id
_entity_poly.type
_entity_poly.pdbx_seq_one_letter_code
_entity_poly.pdbx_strand_id
1 'polypeptide(L)'
;MNGHVGCSVVVYYHGQLIHTEGHRLNDEASVYQAEISGFTLALSFVQSILYWDTVRIFTDSLSLLQVLESAQTIDPAIWQLKATLREIKQNRAISLHWVKAHVGTAGNEMADLVAKHATTKAQPDQILLRPLTHINSELKAELLSQWQDRWILAINGRTTAEFLPQVDLRPHFYNRRILQILTGHGRFPSYFHRFALMEHDLCECGQRGDVFHYLRNCPRTGDLRSKLVFDPLYPPSLFEHNSNLPILDQLVTRVCGMLPNV
;
A
#
# COMPACT_ATOMS: atom_id res chain seq x y z
N MET A 1 -8.96 13.63 -13.73
CA MET A 1 -9.62 14.34 -12.60
C MET A 1 -8.52 15.10 -11.88
N ASN A 2 -8.68 16.41 -11.65
CA ASN A 2 -7.61 17.33 -11.24
C ASN A 2 -7.18 17.17 -9.76
N GLY A 3 -7.30 15.98 -9.15
CA GLY A 3 -6.92 15.72 -7.76
C GLY A 3 -7.72 16.45 -6.68
N HIS A 4 -8.45 17.52 -7.02
CA HIS A 4 -9.26 18.30 -6.09
C HIS A 4 -10.45 17.49 -5.55
N VAL A 5 -10.73 17.70 -4.26
CA VAL A 5 -11.83 17.05 -3.55
C VAL A 5 -12.84 18.11 -3.11
N GLY A 6 -14.12 17.78 -3.22
CA GLY A 6 -15.22 18.63 -2.78
C GLY A 6 -16.21 17.84 -1.95
N CYS A 7 -16.94 18.53 -1.08
CA CYS A 7 -18.04 18.00 -0.31
C CYS A 7 -19.27 18.88 -0.50
N SER A 8 -20.45 18.35 -0.21
CA SER A 8 -21.69 19.10 -0.40
C SER A 8 -22.82 18.63 0.52
N VAL A 9 -23.86 19.44 0.60
CA VAL A 9 -25.18 19.07 1.07
C VAL A 9 -26.23 19.65 0.12
N VAL A 10 -27.29 18.88 -0.11
CA VAL A 10 -28.49 19.33 -0.82
C VAL A 10 -29.70 19.00 0.03
N VAL A 11 -30.68 19.90 0.07
CA VAL A 11 -31.85 19.78 0.95
C VAL A 11 -33.12 19.87 0.14
N TYR A 12 -34.00 18.91 0.35
CA TYR A 12 -35.31 18.85 -0.29
C TYR A 12 -36.42 18.97 0.76
N TYR A 13 -37.45 19.75 0.44
CA TYR A 13 -38.68 19.86 1.22
C TYR A 13 -39.89 19.64 0.30
N HIS A 14 -40.73 18.66 0.62
CA HIS A 14 -41.83 18.18 -0.25
C HIS A 14 -41.41 17.92 -1.71
N GLY A 15 -40.22 17.36 -1.93
CA GLY A 15 -39.69 17.04 -3.25
C GLY A 15 -39.10 18.24 -4.00
N GLN A 16 -39.19 19.45 -3.45
CA GLN A 16 -38.57 20.64 -4.01
C GLN A 16 -37.17 20.85 -3.41
N LEU A 17 -36.18 21.11 -4.26
CA LEU A 17 -34.84 21.51 -3.82
C LEU A 17 -34.90 22.92 -3.24
N ILE A 18 -34.46 23.08 -1.98
CA ILE A 18 -34.55 24.35 -1.24
C ILE A 18 -33.20 24.88 -0.77
N HIS A 19 -32.17 24.04 -0.72
CA HIS A 19 -30.80 24.45 -0.37
C HIS A 19 -29.79 23.57 -1.10
N THR A 20 -28.70 24.19 -1.51
CA THR A 20 -27.52 23.52 -2.05
C THR A 20 -26.29 24.24 -1.54
N GLU A 21 -25.34 23.50 -1.02
CA GLU A 21 -24.08 24.04 -0.54
C GLU A 21 -22.96 23.07 -0.89
N GLY A 22 -21.87 23.60 -1.43
CA GLY A 22 -20.73 22.82 -1.89
C GLY A 22 -19.44 23.53 -1.53
N HIS A 23 -18.53 22.80 -0.89
CA HIS A 23 -17.22 23.29 -0.48
C HIS A 23 -16.11 22.52 -1.17
N ARG A 24 -15.11 23.25 -1.66
CA ARG A 24 -13.83 22.71 -2.08
C ARG A 24 -12.97 22.49 -0.84
N LEU A 25 -12.39 21.30 -0.73
CA LEU A 25 -11.40 20.98 0.29
C LEU A 25 -10.00 21.28 -0.25
N ASN A 26 -8.99 21.32 0.63
CA ASN A 26 -7.59 21.37 0.20
C ASN A 26 -7.20 20.11 -0.58
N ASP A 27 -6.15 20.21 -1.39
CA ASP A 27 -5.82 19.23 -2.43
C ASP A 27 -5.37 17.89 -1.85
N GLU A 28 -4.92 17.89 -0.60
CA GLU A 28 -4.49 16.69 0.12
C GLU A 28 -5.61 16.02 0.92
N ALA A 29 -6.83 16.57 0.87
CA ALA A 29 -7.98 15.98 1.53
C ALA A 29 -8.35 14.64 0.90
N SER A 30 -8.72 13.68 1.73
CA SER A 30 -9.23 12.38 1.26
C SER A 30 -10.71 12.42 0.93
N VAL A 31 -11.17 11.49 0.11
CA VAL A 31 -12.62 11.27 -0.13
C VAL A 31 -13.34 11.05 1.19
N TYR A 32 -12.78 10.27 2.12
CA TYR A 32 -13.41 10.04 3.43
C TYR A 32 -13.56 11.32 4.26
N GLN A 33 -12.61 12.25 4.19
CA GLN A 33 -12.76 13.56 4.81
C GLN A 33 -13.85 14.40 4.14
N ALA A 34 -14.05 14.24 2.82
CA ALA A 34 -15.17 14.87 2.14
C ALA A 34 -16.53 14.36 2.61
N GLU A 35 -16.65 13.06 2.87
CA GLU A 35 -17.86 12.49 3.47
C GLU A 35 -18.15 13.10 4.84
N ILE A 36 -17.14 13.19 5.70
CA ILE A 36 -17.25 13.82 7.03
C ILE A 36 -17.64 15.29 6.90
N SER A 37 -17.00 16.05 6.02
CA SER A 37 -17.32 17.47 5.80
C SER A 37 -18.72 17.67 5.24
N GLY A 38 -19.15 16.86 4.25
CA GLY A 38 -20.50 16.92 3.69
C GLY A 38 -21.56 16.61 4.74
N PHE A 39 -21.32 15.61 5.59
CA PHE A 39 -22.20 15.31 6.72
C PHE A 39 -22.20 16.43 7.76
N THR A 40 -21.06 17.07 8.00
CA THR A 40 -20.97 18.26 8.88
C THR A 40 -21.81 19.40 8.33
N LEU A 41 -21.78 19.66 7.02
CA LEU A 41 -22.65 20.66 6.37
C LEU A 41 -24.13 20.33 6.57
N ALA A 42 -24.50 19.05 6.44
CA ALA A 42 -25.86 18.61 6.71
C ALA A 42 -26.28 18.87 8.15
N LEU A 43 -25.45 18.56 9.16
CA LEU A 43 -25.78 18.84 10.55
C LEU A 43 -25.87 20.34 10.85
N SER A 44 -24.96 21.15 10.32
CA SER A 44 -24.99 22.61 10.46
C SER A 44 -26.28 23.19 9.88
N PHE A 45 -26.70 22.72 8.70
CA PHE A 45 -27.99 23.11 8.12
C PHE A 45 -29.16 22.67 9.01
N VAL A 46 -29.10 21.46 9.58
CA VAL A 46 -30.14 21.00 10.51
C VAL A 46 -30.19 21.88 11.77
N GLN A 47 -29.06 22.32 12.32
CA GLN A 47 -29.06 23.22 13.47
C GLN A 47 -29.64 24.60 13.15
N SER A 48 -29.58 25.06 11.90
CA SER A 48 -30.06 26.40 11.52
C SER A 48 -31.57 26.49 11.29
N ILE A 49 -32.25 25.37 11.01
CA ILE A 49 -33.70 25.33 10.78
C ILE A 49 -34.48 25.24 12.10
N LEU A 50 -35.66 25.89 12.17
CA LEU A 50 -36.50 25.92 13.38
C LEU A 50 -37.75 25.04 13.30
N TYR A 51 -38.31 24.82 12.10
CA TYR A 51 -39.70 24.39 11.93
C TYR A 51 -39.92 22.92 11.54
N TRP A 52 -38.86 22.15 11.27
CA TRP A 52 -39.01 20.77 10.78
C TRP A 52 -38.71 19.77 11.89
N ASP A 53 -39.73 19.03 12.31
CA ASP A 53 -39.61 18.11 13.44
C ASP A 53 -38.92 16.79 13.09
N THR A 54 -39.03 16.34 11.82
CA THR A 54 -38.40 15.11 11.35
C THR A 54 -37.45 15.38 10.19
N VAL A 55 -36.18 15.03 10.39
CA VAL A 55 -35.13 15.13 9.37
C VAL A 55 -34.61 13.75 9.00
N ARG A 56 -34.42 13.52 7.70
CA ARG A 56 -33.80 12.32 7.14
C ARG A 56 -32.54 12.73 6.40
N ILE A 57 -31.38 12.27 6.86
CA ILE A 57 -30.10 12.49 6.19
C ILE A 57 -29.76 11.22 5.40
N PHE A 58 -29.46 11.40 4.12
CA PHE A 58 -29.04 10.33 3.22
C PHE A 58 -27.57 10.55 2.84
N THR A 59 -26.77 9.50 2.87
CA THR A 59 -25.36 9.51 2.44
C THR A 59 -25.02 8.17 1.78
N ASP A 60 -24.15 8.18 0.79
CA ASP A 60 -23.61 6.96 0.18
C ASP A 60 -22.35 6.42 0.88
N SER A 61 -21.83 7.16 1.87
CA SER A 61 -20.75 6.73 2.75
C SER A 61 -21.22 5.76 3.83
N LEU A 62 -21.30 4.48 3.47
CA LEU A 62 -21.61 3.41 4.42
C LEU A 62 -20.60 3.37 5.58
N SER A 63 -19.32 3.62 5.29
CA SER A 63 -18.25 3.63 6.29
C SER A 63 -18.46 4.72 7.34
N LEU A 64 -18.90 5.92 6.93
CA LEU A 64 -19.24 6.99 7.87
C LEU A 64 -20.39 6.57 8.79
N LEU A 65 -21.45 5.98 8.25
CA LEU A 65 -22.59 5.53 9.06
C LEU A 65 -22.20 4.44 10.06
N GLN A 66 -21.39 3.46 9.64
CA GLN A 66 -20.86 2.40 10.53
C GLN A 66 -20.02 2.98 11.67
N VAL A 67 -19.19 3.98 11.37
CA VAL A 67 -18.37 4.65 12.37
C VAL A 67 -19.21 5.53 13.30
N LEU A 68 -20.31 6.13 12.82
CA LEU A 68 -21.26 6.87 13.66
C LEU A 68 -22.06 5.96 14.59
N GLU A 69 -22.37 4.74 14.17
CA GLU A 69 -23.04 3.71 14.99
C GLU A 69 -22.11 3.12 16.05
N SER A 70 -20.81 3.06 15.80
CA SER A 70 -19.85 2.45 16.71
C SER A 70 -19.83 3.10 18.11
N ALA A 71 -19.57 2.33 19.16
CA ALA A 71 -19.44 2.88 20.52
C ALA A 71 -18.12 3.64 20.74
N GLN A 72 -17.06 3.25 20.01
CA GLN A 72 -15.71 3.77 20.18
C GLN A 72 -15.22 4.47 18.91
N THR A 73 -14.57 5.61 19.07
CA THR A 73 -13.84 6.29 18.00
C THR A 73 -12.60 6.97 18.59
N ILE A 74 -11.51 6.93 17.85
CA ILE A 74 -10.28 7.69 18.15
C ILE A 74 -10.15 8.95 17.28
N ASP A 75 -11.01 9.09 16.26
CA ASP A 75 -11.01 10.22 15.34
C ASP A 75 -11.76 11.41 15.97
N PRO A 76 -11.09 12.55 16.22
CA PRO A 76 -11.71 13.74 16.79
C PRO A 76 -12.87 14.31 15.95
N ALA A 77 -12.79 14.23 14.62
CA ALA A 77 -13.84 14.74 13.74
C ALA A 77 -15.12 13.92 13.87
N ILE A 78 -14.98 12.60 13.97
CA ILE A 78 -16.11 11.70 14.26
C ILE A 78 -16.67 11.94 15.64
N TRP A 79 -15.82 12.18 16.65
CA TRP A 79 -16.27 12.49 17.99
C TRP A 79 -17.14 13.76 18.00
N GLN A 80 -16.70 14.80 17.29
CA GLN A 80 -17.48 16.03 17.11
C GLN A 80 -18.80 15.78 16.40
N LEU A 81 -18.83 15.01 15.30
CA LEU A 81 -20.06 14.65 14.61
C LEU A 81 -21.04 13.91 15.53
N LYS A 82 -20.56 12.95 16.32
CA LYS A 82 -21.39 12.23 17.30
C LYS A 82 -21.96 13.15 18.37
N ALA A 83 -21.16 14.11 18.87
CA ALA A 83 -21.61 15.09 19.84
C ALA A 83 -22.72 15.98 19.26
N THR A 84 -22.52 16.55 18.07
CA THR A 84 -23.52 17.37 17.38
C THR A 84 -24.80 16.57 17.07
N LEU A 85 -24.69 15.32 16.60
CA LEU A 85 -25.84 14.44 16.39
C LEU A 85 -26.64 14.20 17.67
N ARG A 86 -25.96 13.99 18.81
CA ARG A 86 -26.62 13.79 20.11
C ARG A 86 -27.36 15.05 20.55
N GLU A 87 -26.76 16.22 20.38
CA GLU A 87 -27.37 17.51 20.68
C GLU A 87 -28.65 17.73 19.85
N ILE A 88 -28.57 17.53 18.53
CA ILE A 88 -29.75 17.64 17.64
C ILE A 88 -30.84 16.67 18.05
N LYS A 89 -30.50 15.43 18.41
CA LYS A 89 -31.44 14.39 18.84
C LYS A 89 -32.21 14.72 20.12
N GLN A 90 -31.73 15.64 20.95
CA GLN A 90 -32.46 16.06 22.16
C GLN A 90 -33.73 16.84 21.82
N ASN A 91 -33.72 17.57 20.70
CA ASN A 91 -34.78 18.51 20.33
C ASN A 91 -35.49 18.13 19.02
N ARG A 92 -34.98 17.15 18.27
CA ARG A 92 -35.48 16.81 16.93
C ARG A 92 -35.37 15.33 16.61
N ALA A 93 -36.35 14.79 15.88
CA ALA A 93 -36.28 13.46 15.32
C ALA A 93 -35.36 13.46 14.08
N ILE A 94 -34.24 12.75 14.15
CA ILE A 94 -33.30 12.58 13.03
C ILE A 94 -33.07 11.09 12.74
N SER A 95 -33.09 10.74 11.46
CA SER A 95 -32.76 9.39 10.99
C SER A 95 -31.71 9.45 9.89
N LEU A 96 -30.77 8.50 9.92
CA LEU A 96 -29.66 8.41 8.98
C LEU A 96 -29.89 7.21 8.07
N HIS A 97 -29.68 7.40 6.77
CA HIS A 97 -29.98 6.39 5.76
C HIS A 97 -28.80 6.25 4.81
N TRP A 98 -28.43 5.01 4.52
CA TRP A 98 -27.48 4.73 3.45
C TRP A 98 -28.21 4.69 2.12
N VAL A 99 -27.63 5.32 1.09
CA VAL A 99 -28.08 5.21 -0.30
C VAL A 99 -26.94 4.69 -1.15
N LYS A 100 -27.25 3.97 -2.22
CA LYS A 100 -26.21 3.46 -3.11
C LYS A 100 -25.76 4.59 -4.06
N ALA A 101 -24.45 4.75 -4.20
CA ALA A 101 -23.88 5.68 -5.18
C ALA A 101 -24.21 5.25 -6.63
N HIS A 102 -24.40 6.24 -7.51
CA HIS A 102 -24.49 6.07 -8.97
C HIS A 102 -25.59 5.11 -9.48
N VAL A 103 -26.77 5.12 -8.84
CA VAL A 103 -27.93 4.32 -9.28
C VAL A 103 -29.18 5.15 -9.64
N GLY A 104 -29.06 6.44 -9.94
CA GLY A 104 -30.23 7.25 -10.30
C GLY A 104 -30.96 7.90 -9.12
N THR A 105 -30.40 7.90 -7.91
CA THR A 105 -31.04 8.59 -6.77
C THR A 105 -30.83 10.09 -6.91
N ALA A 106 -31.86 10.80 -7.39
CA ALA A 106 -31.79 12.22 -7.75
C ALA A 106 -31.12 13.12 -6.70
N GLY A 107 -31.40 12.91 -5.40
CA GLY A 107 -30.77 13.66 -4.32
C GLY A 107 -29.27 13.39 -4.18
N ASN A 108 -28.83 12.12 -4.30
CA ASN A 108 -27.41 11.75 -4.25
C ASN A 108 -26.66 12.29 -5.47
N GLU A 109 -27.25 12.14 -6.66
CA GLU A 109 -26.65 12.64 -7.90
C GLU A 109 -26.52 14.16 -7.89
N MET A 110 -27.49 14.87 -7.31
CA MET A 110 -27.40 16.30 -7.11
C MET A 110 -26.29 16.67 -6.10
N ALA A 111 -26.16 15.93 -4.99
CA ALA A 111 -25.06 16.12 -4.05
C ALA A 111 -23.69 15.91 -4.72
N ASP A 112 -23.53 14.83 -5.48
CA ASP A 112 -22.32 14.52 -6.25
C ASP A 112 -21.99 15.63 -7.25
N LEU A 113 -23.01 16.14 -7.96
CA LEU A 113 -22.87 17.23 -8.92
C LEU A 113 -22.38 18.50 -8.23
N VAL A 114 -22.97 18.86 -7.09
CA VAL A 114 -22.60 20.05 -6.31
C VAL A 114 -21.18 19.91 -5.74
N ALA A 115 -20.82 18.74 -5.19
CA ALA A 115 -19.48 18.46 -4.69
C ALA A 115 -18.44 18.56 -5.82
N LYS A 116 -18.74 17.98 -6.98
CA LYS A 116 -17.89 18.05 -8.18
C LYS A 116 -17.77 19.48 -8.70
N HIS A 117 -18.84 20.26 -8.72
CA HIS A 117 -18.79 21.67 -9.10
C HIS A 117 -17.93 22.48 -8.13
N ALA A 118 -17.99 22.20 -6.82
CA ALA A 118 -17.16 22.88 -5.84
C ALA A 118 -15.65 22.71 -6.15
N THR A 119 -15.23 21.57 -6.71
CA THR A 119 -13.82 21.33 -7.08
C THR A 119 -13.25 22.29 -8.14
N THR A 120 -14.11 23.04 -8.85
CA THR A 120 -13.68 24.02 -9.84
C THR A 120 -13.33 25.38 -9.24
N LYS A 121 -13.60 25.59 -7.94
CA LYS A 121 -13.18 26.81 -7.24
C LYS A 121 -11.65 26.91 -7.24
N ALA A 122 -11.13 28.13 -7.35
CA ALA A 122 -9.69 28.36 -7.39
C ALA A 122 -9.00 28.17 -6.02
N GLN A 123 -9.72 28.43 -4.94
CA GLN A 123 -9.22 28.31 -3.56
C GLN A 123 -10.12 27.36 -2.76
N PRO A 124 -9.56 26.58 -1.83
CA PRO A 124 -10.34 25.73 -0.93
C PRO A 124 -11.19 26.58 0.03
N ASP A 125 -12.44 26.16 0.24
CA ASP A 125 -13.32 26.71 1.28
C ASP A 125 -12.99 26.13 2.66
N GLN A 126 -12.47 24.89 2.70
CA GLN A 126 -12.07 24.21 3.94
C GLN A 126 -10.64 23.67 3.85
N ILE A 127 -9.82 24.00 4.85
CA ILE A 127 -8.49 23.44 5.03
C ILE A 127 -8.55 22.36 6.10
N LEU A 128 -8.31 21.11 5.70
CA LEU A 128 -8.28 19.95 6.57
C LEU A 128 -6.84 19.47 6.77
N LEU A 129 -6.57 18.89 7.93
CA LEU A 129 -5.30 18.24 8.19
C LEU A 129 -5.12 17.03 7.26
N ARG A 130 -3.89 16.79 6.80
CA ARG A 130 -3.58 15.64 5.96
C ARG A 130 -3.84 14.33 6.73
N PRO A 131 -4.49 13.33 6.12
CA PRO A 131 -4.66 12.01 6.74
C PRO A 131 -3.31 11.40 7.12
N LEU A 132 -3.24 10.74 8.28
CA LEU A 132 -2.04 10.00 8.70
C LEU A 132 -1.64 8.93 7.68
N THR A 133 -2.60 8.33 7.00
CA THR A 133 -2.35 7.36 5.91
C THR A 133 -1.57 7.98 4.76
N HIS A 134 -1.90 9.22 4.39
CA HIS A 134 -1.19 9.96 3.35
C HIS A 134 0.25 10.25 3.79
N ILE A 135 0.43 10.82 4.98
CA ILE A 135 1.76 11.10 5.55
C ILE A 135 2.60 9.82 5.63
N ASN A 136 2.02 8.73 6.14
CA ASN A 136 2.72 7.45 6.24
C ASN A 136 3.09 6.87 4.86
N SER A 137 2.29 7.12 3.83
CA SER A 137 2.61 6.68 2.47
C SER A 137 3.78 7.46 1.87
N GLU A 138 3.81 8.79 2.08
CA GLU A 138 4.93 9.66 1.67
C GLU A 138 6.22 9.25 2.38
N LEU A 139 6.17 9.05 3.70
CA LEU A 139 7.33 8.63 4.49
C LEU A 139 7.86 7.26 4.05
N LYS A 140 6.98 6.31 3.72
CA LYS A 140 7.39 5.00 3.20
C LYS A 140 8.04 5.10 1.83
N ALA A 141 7.49 5.94 0.95
CA ALA A 141 8.07 6.16 -0.38
C ALA A 141 9.47 6.77 -0.28
N GLU A 142 9.63 7.80 0.55
CA GLU A 142 10.93 8.45 0.80
C GLU A 142 11.94 7.47 1.41
N LEU A 143 11.52 6.69 2.42
CA LEU A 143 12.37 5.67 3.04
C LEU A 143 12.83 4.62 2.03
N LEU A 144 11.93 4.13 1.16
CA LEU A 144 12.28 3.17 0.11
C LEU A 144 13.23 3.78 -0.91
N SER A 145 13.04 5.04 -1.31
CA SER A 145 13.94 5.75 -2.22
C SER A 145 15.35 5.84 -1.64
N GLN A 146 15.48 6.34 -0.41
CA GLN A 146 16.79 6.45 0.25
C GLN A 146 17.44 5.08 0.48
N TRP A 147 16.65 4.05 0.79
CA TRP A 147 17.19 2.70 0.92
C TRP A 147 17.66 2.16 -0.43
N GLN A 148 16.92 2.38 -1.52
CA GLN A 148 17.32 1.98 -2.86
C GLN A 148 18.62 2.67 -3.29
N ASP A 149 18.78 3.97 -3.01
CA ASP A 149 20.02 4.71 -3.32
C ASP A 149 21.22 4.10 -2.59
N ARG A 150 21.08 3.84 -1.28
CA ARG A 150 22.11 3.16 -0.49
C ARG A 150 22.38 1.75 -1.01
N TRP A 151 21.35 1.05 -1.47
CA TRP A 151 21.46 -0.30 -1.99
C TRP A 151 22.26 -0.35 -3.29
N ILE A 152 22.04 0.61 -4.20
CA ILE A 152 22.79 0.74 -5.45
C ILE A 152 24.24 1.14 -5.17
N LEU A 153 24.47 2.12 -4.30
CA LEU A 153 25.80 2.68 -4.01
C LEU A 153 26.67 1.79 -3.11
N ALA A 154 26.09 0.82 -2.40
CA ALA A 154 26.85 -0.04 -1.51
C ALA A 154 27.86 -0.92 -2.27
N ILE A 155 29.08 -1.04 -1.74
CA ILE A 155 30.10 -1.95 -2.28
C ILE A 155 29.90 -3.40 -1.82
N ASN A 156 29.17 -3.60 -0.70
CA ASN A 156 28.93 -4.91 -0.11
C ASN A 156 27.60 -5.51 -0.62
N GLY A 157 27.45 -6.83 -0.46
CA GLY A 157 26.20 -7.53 -0.81
C GLY A 157 25.88 -7.54 -2.31
N ARG A 158 26.87 -7.36 -3.19
CA ARG A 158 26.65 -7.29 -4.65
C ARG A 158 26.08 -8.58 -5.23
N THR A 159 26.45 -9.74 -4.70
CA THR A 159 25.81 -11.02 -5.08
C THR A 159 24.31 -11.00 -4.79
N THR A 160 23.90 -10.48 -3.63
CA THR A 160 22.48 -10.31 -3.31
C THR A 160 21.82 -9.32 -4.25
N ALA A 161 22.47 -8.21 -4.60
CA ALA A 161 21.94 -7.19 -5.49
C ALA A 161 21.67 -7.70 -6.93
N GLU A 162 22.41 -8.71 -7.39
CA GLU A 162 22.13 -9.38 -8.67
C GLU A 162 20.77 -10.07 -8.67
N PHE A 163 20.36 -10.68 -7.55
CA PHE A 163 19.09 -11.39 -7.43
C PHE A 163 17.96 -10.53 -6.87
N LEU A 164 18.29 -9.52 -6.05
CA LEU A 164 17.35 -8.61 -5.40
C LEU A 164 17.81 -7.15 -5.67
N PRO A 165 17.68 -6.65 -6.92
CA PRO A 165 18.15 -5.33 -7.30
C PRO A 165 17.28 -4.20 -6.75
N GLN A 166 16.02 -4.49 -6.43
CA GLN A 166 15.08 -3.54 -5.85
C GLN A 166 14.84 -3.88 -4.38
N VAL A 167 14.92 -2.87 -3.52
CA VAL A 167 14.57 -3.01 -2.11
C VAL A 167 13.06 -3.06 -1.97
N ASP A 168 12.60 -3.87 -1.04
CA ASP A 168 11.19 -3.93 -0.67
C ASP A 168 11.04 -4.17 0.84
N LEU A 169 9.86 -3.86 1.37
CA LEU A 169 9.53 -4.15 2.77
C LEU A 169 9.03 -5.59 2.98
N ARG A 170 9.05 -6.43 1.93
CA ARG A 170 8.53 -7.79 1.99
C ARG A 170 9.65 -8.71 2.47
N PRO A 171 9.48 -9.40 3.61
CA PRO A 171 10.49 -10.34 4.05
C PRO A 171 10.55 -11.54 3.09
N HIS A 172 11.76 -11.84 2.62
CA HIS A 172 12.05 -12.98 1.76
C HIS A 172 12.43 -14.20 2.61
N PHE A 173 11.47 -15.09 2.87
CA PHE A 173 11.69 -16.28 3.69
C PHE A 173 12.17 -17.48 2.86
N TYR A 174 13.48 -17.63 2.76
CA TYR A 174 14.11 -18.76 2.09
C TYR A 174 14.83 -19.69 3.06
N ASN A 175 14.99 -20.96 2.67
CA ASN A 175 15.77 -21.91 3.46
C ASN A 175 17.28 -21.56 3.45
N ARG A 176 18.05 -22.15 4.36
CA ARG A 176 19.48 -21.89 4.51
C ARG A 176 20.32 -22.09 3.23
N ARG A 177 19.92 -22.99 2.34
CA ARG A 177 20.67 -23.31 1.11
C ARG A 177 20.41 -22.27 0.03
N ILE A 178 19.17 -21.85 -0.10
CA ILE A 178 18.79 -20.75 -1.00
C ILE A 178 19.42 -19.43 -0.55
N LEU A 179 19.48 -19.16 0.75
CA LEU A 179 20.18 -17.99 1.29
C LEU A 179 21.67 -17.97 0.93
N GLN A 180 22.33 -19.13 0.82
CA GLN A 180 23.72 -19.22 0.36
C GLN A 180 23.88 -18.76 -1.09
N ILE A 181 22.94 -19.12 -1.97
CA ILE A 181 22.91 -18.63 -3.36
C ILE A 181 22.73 -17.12 -3.37
N LEU A 182 21.69 -16.61 -2.69
CA LEU A 182 21.34 -15.19 -2.68
C LEU A 182 22.50 -14.33 -2.19
N THR A 183 23.14 -14.72 -1.09
CA THR A 183 24.19 -13.91 -0.47
C THR A 183 25.58 -14.16 -1.04
N GLY A 184 25.77 -15.27 -1.78
CA GLY A 184 27.10 -15.80 -2.07
C GLY A 184 27.86 -16.29 -0.83
N HIS A 185 27.21 -16.29 0.34
CA HIS A 185 27.81 -16.71 1.61
C HIS A 185 27.44 -18.15 1.90
N GLY A 186 28.16 -19.07 1.29
CA GLY A 186 27.90 -20.49 1.43
C GLY A 186 29.14 -21.35 1.28
N ARG A 187 28.91 -22.66 1.24
CA ARG A 187 29.95 -23.66 1.00
C ARG A 187 30.31 -23.64 -0.49
N PHE A 188 31.07 -22.63 -0.90
CA PHE A 188 31.62 -22.45 -2.24
C PHE A 188 33.13 -22.28 -2.15
N PRO A 189 33.94 -22.84 -3.07
CA PRO A 189 35.39 -22.64 -3.09
C PRO A 189 35.82 -21.18 -2.97
N SER A 190 35.16 -20.27 -3.69
CA SER A 190 35.49 -18.84 -3.65
C SER A 190 35.21 -18.18 -2.31
N TYR A 191 34.17 -18.60 -1.61
CA TYR A 191 33.87 -18.12 -0.26
C TYR A 191 34.87 -18.70 0.74
N PHE A 192 35.15 -20.01 0.68
CA PHE A 192 36.09 -20.68 1.59
C PHE A 192 37.51 -20.14 1.46
N HIS A 193 37.98 -19.93 0.23
CA HIS A 193 39.29 -19.33 -0.03
C HIS A 193 39.39 -17.90 0.54
N ARG A 194 38.34 -17.07 0.37
CA ARG A 194 38.29 -15.71 0.92
C ARG A 194 38.46 -15.68 2.45
N PHE A 195 38.03 -16.72 3.15
CA PHE A 195 38.17 -16.87 4.60
C PHE A 195 39.33 -17.78 5.02
N ALA A 196 40.27 -18.07 4.10
CA ALA A 196 41.43 -18.93 4.36
C ALA A 196 41.08 -20.35 4.87
N LEU A 197 39.90 -20.87 4.51
CA LEU A 197 39.48 -22.24 4.79
C LEU A 197 39.94 -23.23 3.70
N MET A 198 40.38 -22.71 2.56
CA MET A 198 40.90 -23.48 1.42
C MET A 198 42.05 -22.72 0.74
N GLU A 199 43.03 -23.44 0.21
CA GLU A 199 44.19 -22.86 -0.48
C GLU A 199 43.85 -22.21 -1.82
N HIS A 200 42.79 -22.66 -2.49
CA HIS A 200 42.37 -22.15 -3.80
C HIS A 200 40.86 -21.96 -3.90
N ASP A 201 40.41 -21.12 -4.84
CA ASP A 201 38.99 -20.84 -5.09
C ASP A 201 38.38 -21.69 -6.24
N LEU A 202 39.06 -22.77 -6.63
CA LEU A 202 38.67 -23.59 -7.77
C LEU A 202 37.61 -24.66 -7.42
N CYS A 203 36.66 -24.84 -8.34
CA CYS A 203 35.81 -26.01 -8.45
C CYS A 203 36.59 -27.21 -9.01
N GLU A 204 36.12 -28.44 -8.79
CA GLU A 204 36.69 -29.65 -9.38
C GLU A 204 36.84 -29.62 -10.91
N CYS A 205 36.04 -28.80 -11.61
CA CYS A 205 36.16 -28.62 -13.06
C CYS A 205 37.26 -27.62 -13.46
N GLY A 206 38.04 -27.10 -12.51
CA GLY A 206 39.17 -26.19 -12.73
C GLY A 206 38.81 -24.71 -12.92
N GLN A 207 37.53 -24.34 -12.82
CA GLN A 207 37.07 -22.94 -12.89
C GLN A 207 36.81 -22.39 -11.48
N ARG A 208 36.73 -21.07 -11.34
CA ARG A 208 36.37 -20.43 -10.07
C ARG A 208 35.01 -20.95 -9.55
N GLY A 209 35.01 -21.52 -8.35
CA GLY A 209 33.83 -22.10 -7.72
C GLY A 209 33.02 -21.07 -6.95
N ASP A 210 32.26 -20.23 -7.66
CA ASP A 210 31.29 -19.30 -7.08
C ASP A 210 29.84 -19.66 -7.46
N VAL A 211 28.87 -18.93 -6.90
CA VAL A 211 27.44 -19.16 -7.15
C VAL A 211 27.11 -19.13 -8.65
N PHE A 212 27.62 -18.13 -9.38
CA PHE A 212 27.30 -17.96 -10.80
C PHE A 212 27.89 -19.08 -11.65
N HIS A 213 29.09 -19.57 -11.31
CA HIS A 213 29.66 -20.74 -11.94
C HIS A 213 28.73 -21.95 -11.82
N TYR A 214 28.25 -22.27 -10.61
CA TYR A 214 27.35 -23.41 -10.40
C TYR A 214 25.96 -23.22 -11.03
N LEU A 215 25.47 -21.98 -11.14
CA LEU A 215 24.19 -21.67 -11.77
C LEU A 215 24.24 -21.59 -13.29
N ARG A 216 25.40 -21.30 -13.90
CA ARG A 216 25.49 -20.98 -15.34
C ARG A 216 26.37 -21.95 -16.13
N ASN A 217 27.50 -22.37 -15.59
CA ASN A 217 28.60 -22.90 -16.40
C ASN A 217 29.15 -24.26 -15.94
N CYS A 218 28.95 -24.64 -14.68
CA CYS A 218 29.58 -25.83 -14.11
C CYS A 218 29.07 -27.12 -14.75
N PRO A 219 29.95 -27.98 -15.31
CA PRO A 219 29.55 -29.29 -15.83
C PRO A 219 28.96 -30.21 -14.74
N ARG A 220 29.40 -30.06 -13.49
CA ARG A 220 28.96 -30.90 -12.35
C ARG A 220 27.53 -30.62 -11.87
N THR A 221 26.97 -29.48 -12.25
CA THR A 221 25.57 -29.10 -11.94
C THR A 221 24.70 -29.03 -13.19
N GLY A 222 25.20 -29.46 -14.36
CA GLY A 222 24.53 -29.29 -15.64
C GLY A 222 23.13 -29.93 -15.73
N ASP A 223 22.95 -31.12 -15.18
CA ASP A 223 21.67 -31.84 -15.11
C ASP A 223 20.63 -31.11 -14.26
N LEU A 224 21.03 -30.50 -13.14
CA LEU A 224 20.13 -29.71 -12.30
C LEU A 224 19.85 -28.34 -12.92
N ARG A 225 20.90 -27.68 -13.42
CA ARG A 225 20.81 -26.38 -14.10
C ARG A 225 19.86 -26.43 -15.30
N SER A 226 19.89 -27.50 -16.09
CA SER A 226 19.02 -27.67 -17.25
C SER A 226 17.52 -27.68 -16.92
N LYS A 227 17.16 -27.88 -15.64
CA LYS A 227 15.78 -27.89 -15.14
C LYS A 227 15.34 -26.53 -14.60
N LEU A 228 16.27 -25.58 -14.40
CA LEU A 228 15.95 -24.24 -13.92
C LEU A 228 15.31 -23.42 -15.04
N VAL A 229 14.25 -22.70 -14.70
CA VAL A 229 13.55 -21.79 -15.61
C VAL A 229 13.82 -20.36 -15.15
N PHE A 230 14.69 -19.65 -15.88
CA PHE A 230 15.03 -18.25 -15.60
C PHE A 230 15.73 -17.61 -16.80
N ASP A 231 15.73 -16.28 -16.86
CA ASP A 231 16.51 -15.50 -17.81
C ASP A 231 17.95 -15.28 -17.27
N PRO A 232 18.99 -15.81 -17.94
CA PRO A 232 20.38 -15.60 -17.51
C PRO A 232 20.83 -14.14 -17.50
N LEU A 233 20.20 -13.28 -18.31
CA LEU A 233 20.45 -11.83 -18.37
C LEU A 233 19.68 -11.06 -17.30
N TYR A 234 18.69 -11.68 -16.66
CA TYR A 234 17.91 -11.12 -15.57
C TYR A 234 17.86 -12.11 -14.38
N PRO A 235 18.93 -12.17 -13.55
CA PRO A 235 19.03 -13.13 -12.45
C PRO A 235 17.86 -13.16 -11.45
N PRO A 236 17.12 -12.06 -11.17
CA PRO A 236 15.96 -12.11 -10.27
C PRO A 236 14.88 -13.11 -10.71
N SER A 237 14.72 -13.35 -12.02
CA SER A 237 13.77 -14.34 -12.56
C SER A 237 13.99 -15.77 -12.03
N LEU A 238 15.17 -16.07 -11.49
CA LEU A 238 15.47 -17.35 -10.85
C LEU A 238 14.53 -17.64 -9.66
N PHE A 239 14.10 -16.59 -8.95
CA PHE A 239 13.25 -16.69 -7.77
C PHE A 239 11.78 -16.37 -8.03
N GLU A 240 11.43 -15.93 -9.25
CA GLU A 240 10.04 -15.69 -9.66
C GLU A 240 9.28 -17.00 -9.91
N HIS A 241 10.01 -18.08 -10.23
CA HIS A 241 9.45 -19.41 -10.44
C HIS A 241 9.69 -20.32 -9.22
N ASN A 242 8.64 -20.54 -8.41
CA ASN A 242 8.71 -21.42 -7.23
C ASN A 242 9.17 -22.86 -7.55
N SER A 243 9.00 -23.34 -8.79
CA SER A 243 9.50 -24.64 -9.25
C SER A 243 11.03 -24.75 -9.21
N ASN A 244 11.75 -23.63 -9.21
CA ASN A 244 13.21 -23.61 -9.12
C ASN A 244 13.70 -23.93 -7.71
N LEU A 245 12.93 -23.62 -6.65
CA LEU A 245 13.41 -23.71 -5.26
C LEU A 245 13.89 -25.13 -4.88
N PRO A 246 13.16 -26.23 -5.19
CA PRO A 246 13.65 -27.58 -4.90
C PRO A 246 14.90 -27.96 -5.70
N ILE A 247 15.02 -27.46 -6.94
CA ILE A 247 16.17 -27.73 -7.81
C ILE A 247 17.41 -27.00 -7.28
N LEU A 248 17.25 -25.75 -6.87
CA LEU A 248 18.30 -24.95 -6.25
C LEU A 248 18.77 -25.57 -4.93
N ASP A 249 17.85 -26.09 -4.11
CA ASP A 249 18.20 -26.80 -2.88
C ASP A 249 19.05 -28.06 -3.15
N GLN A 250 18.68 -28.85 -4.16
CA GLN A 250 19.46 -30.01 -4.61
C GLN A 250 20.83 -29.61 -5.17
N LEU A 251 20.88 -28.52 -5.94
CA LEU A 251 22.10 -27.98 -6.52
C LEU A 251 23.09 -27.58 -5.43
N VAL A 252 22.64 -26.80 -4.44
CA VAL A 252 23.48 -26.42 -3.30
C VAL A 252 23.89 -27.62 -2.47
N THR A 253 22.99 -28.59 -2.27
CA THR A 253 23.32 -29.84 -1.56
C THR A 253 24.46 -30.59 -2.25
N ARG A 254 24.41 -30.69 -3.59
CA ARG A 254 25.47 -31.32 -4.38
C ARG A 254 26.79 -30.55 -4.28
N VAL A 255 26.76 -29.22 -4.43
CA VAL A 255 27.95 -28.37 -4.31
C VAL A 255 28.57 -28.49 -2.91
N CYS A 256 27.76 -28.48 -1.86
CA CYS A 256 28.24 -28.68 -0.49
C CYS A 256 28.98 -30.01 -0.32
N GLY A 257 28.53 -31.07 -1.01
CA GLY A 257 29.13 -32.40 -0.96
C GLY A 257 30.46 -32.54 -1.72
N MET A 258 30.80 -31.59 -2.60
CA MET A 258 32.09 -31.54 -3.30
C MET A 258 33.20 -30.93 -2.42
N LEU A 259 32.86 -30.35 -1.27
CA LEU A 259 33.79 -29.61 -0.44
C LEU A 259 34.07 -30.34 0.88
N PRO A 260 35.30 -30.23 1.41
CA PRO A 260 35.66 -30.84 2.67
C PRO A 260 34.78 -30.31 3.81
N ASN A 261 34.48 -31.16 4.79
CA ASN A 261 33.86 -30.71 6.03
C ASN A 261 34.91 -29.97 6.86
N VAL A 262 34.96 -28.65 6.67
CA VAL A 262 35.73 -27.69 7.47
C VAL A 262 34.89 -27.19 8.63
#